data_AF-A0A0F7V6T3-F1
#
_entry.id   AF-A0A0F7V6T3-F1
#
_cell.length_a   1.000
_cell.length_b   1.000
_cell.length_c   1.000
_cell.angle_alpha   90.00
_cell.angle_beta   90.00
_cell.angle_gamma   90.00
#
_symmetry.space_group_name_H-M   'P 1'
#
loop_
_entity.id
_entity.type
_entity.pdbx_description
1 polymer ?
#
loop_
_entity_poly.entity_id
_entity_poly.type
_entity_poly.pdbx_seq_one_letter_code
_entity_poly.pdbx_strand_id
1 'polypeptide(L)'
;MRRVREEPRLRTALESFKVASKNATKTRGRAWSVYEGWPPRSRVRVGDEYSKVGPLQRRAFVFNRVDGTGRRREPTLAFCCGNKPVLMLSEAEFEALVKKLPWIKHEMAEFKKLL
;
A
#
# COMPACT_ATOMS: atom_id res chain seq x y z
N MET A 1 11.30 43.28 -21.33
CA MET A 1 9.91 43.50 -20.86
C MET A 1 9.30 42.16 -20.48
N ARG A 2 8.97 41.93 -19.19
CA ARG A 2 8.20 40.74 -18.76
C ARG A 2 6.76 40.89 -19.23
N ARG A 3 6.24 39.94 -20.01
CA ARG A 3 4.82 39.93 -20.38
C ARG A 3 4.00 39.70 -19.12
N VAL A 4 3.27 40.71 -18.66
CA VAL A 4 2.26 40.56 -17.62
C VAL A 4 1.10 39.82 -18.26
N ARG A 5 0.90 38.55 -17.90
CA ARG A 5 -0.30 37.81 -18.29
C ARG A 5 -1.43 38.33 -17.40
N GLU A 6 -2.45 38.93 -18.00
CA GLU A 6 -3.69 39.25 -17.29
C GLU A 6 -4.26 37.96 -16.68
N GLU A 7 -4.65 38.03 -15.40
CA GLU A 7 -5.26 36.89 -14.74
C GLU A 7 -6.61 36.59 -15.40
N PRO A 8 -6.86 35.32 -15.78
CA PRO A 8 -8.12 34.95 -16.39
C PRO A 8 -9.25 35.23 -15.42
N ARG A 9 -10.36 35.79 -15.93
CA ARG A 9 -11.59 35.95 -15.15
C ARG A 9 -11.95 34.62 -14.48
N LEU A 10 -12.43 34.66 -13.24
CA LEU A 10 -12.73 33.48 -12.42
C LEU A 10 -13.50 32.40 -13.19
N ARG A 11 -14.49 32.81 -13.99
CA ARG A 11 -15.29 31.89 -14.83
C ARG A 11 -14.43 31.09 -15.82
N THR A 12 -13.47 31.73 -16.47
CA THR A 12 -12.54 31.09 -17.43
C THR A 12 -11.56 30.17 -16.71
N ALA A 13 -11.07 30.57 -15.55
CA ALA A 13 -10.21 29.74 -14.71
C ALA A 13 -10.93 28.47 -14.22
N LEU A 14 -12.18 28.61 -13.79
CA LEU A 14 -13.02 27.48 -13.34
C LEU A 14 -13.34 26.52 -14.49
N GLU A 15 -13.66 27.03 -15.68
CA GLU A 15 -13.92 26.15 -16.83
C GLU A 15 -12.64 25.42 -17.27
N SER A 16 -11.50 26.11 -17.24
CA SER A 16 -10.19 25.50 -17.52
C SER A 16 -9.84 24.43 -16.48
N PHE A 17 -10.10 24.71 -15.20
CA PHE A 17 -9.92 23.73 -14.12
C PHE A 17 -10.83 22.52 -14.29
N LYS A 18 -12.10 22.71 -14.65
CA LYS A 18 -13.03 21.62 -14.90
C LYS A 18 -12.57 20.72 -16.04
N VAL A 19 -12.08 21.30 -17.13
CA VAL A 19 -11.51 20.55 -18.27
C VAL A 19 -10.23 19.81 -17.86
N ALA A 20 -9.32 20.49 -17.17
CA ALA A 20 -8.08 19.89 -16.68
C ALA A 20 -8.34 18.75 -15.69
N SER A 21 -9.25 18.95 -14.73
CA SER A 21 -9.69 17.95 -13.75
C SER A 21 -10.35 16.77 -14.45
N LYS A 22 -11.24 17.00 -15.43
CA LYS A 22 -11.87 15.93 -16.22
C LYS A 22 -10.86 15.13 -17.03
N ASN A 23 -9.86 15.78 -17.62
CA ASN A 23 -8.78 15.09 -18.34
C ASN A 23 -7.86 14.31 -17.41
N ALA A 24 -7.53 14.87 -16.24
CA ALA A 24 -6.74 14.19 -15.20
C ALA A 24 -7.51 13.04 -14.52
N THR A 25 -8.84 13.07 -14.53
CA THR A 25 -9.71 12.05 -13.93
C THR A 25 -10.31 11.07 -14.94
N LYS A 26 -10.16 11.29 -16.25
CA LYS A 26 -10.59 10.36 -17.32
C LYS A 26 -10.06 8.93 -17.13
N THR A 27 -8.85 8.79 -16.57
CA THR A 27 -8.24 7.49 -16.21
C THR A 27 -8.55 7.05 -14.78
N ARG A 28 -9.00 7.95 -13.90
CA ARG A 28 -9.35 7.68 -12.49
C ARG A 28 -10.69 6.96 -12.28
N GLY A 29 -11.54 6.86 -13.32
CA GLY A 29 -12.79 6.08 -13.25
C GLY A 29 -12.57 4.60 -12.84
N ARG A 30 -11.36 4.06 -13.03
CA ARG A 30 -10.98 2.72 -12.56
C ARG A 30 -10.47 2.67 -11.12
N ALA A 31 -10.05 3.80 -10.55
CA ALA A 31 -9.43 3.83 -9.23
C ALA A 31 -10.47 3.68 -8.10
N TRP A 32 -11.68 4.23 -8.28
CA TRP A 32 -12.78 4.09 -7.31
C TRP A 32 -13.42 2.69 -7.32
N SER A 33 -13.48 2.02 -8.48
CA SER A 33 -13.94 0.61 -8.57
C SER A 33 -12.93 -0.41 -8.03
N VAL A 34 -11.71 0.03 -7.71
CA VAL A 34 -10.59 -0.83 -7.25
C VAL A 34 -10.33 -0.66 -5.75
N TYR A 35 -10.82 0.39 -5.11
CA TYR A 35 -10.58 0.63 -3.70
C TYR A 35 -11.52 -0.20 -2.81
N GLU A 36 -11.08 -1.40 -2.41
CA GLU A 36 -11.81 -2.31 -1.49
C GLU A 36 -11.84 -1.81 -0.02
N GLY A 37 -11.29 -0.62 0.25
CA GLY A 37 -11.04 -0.12 1.60
C GLY A 37 -9.88 -0.83 2.30
N TRP A 38 -9.45 -0.29 3.44
CA TRP A 38 -8.39 -0.89 4.24
C TRP A 38 -8.85 -1.17 5.68
N PRO A 39 -8.55 -2.35 6.24
CA PRO A 39 -8.01 -3.53 5.55
C PRO A 39 -9.05 -4.16 4.61
N PRO A 40 -8.65 -4.80 3.48
CA PRO A 40 -9.58 -5.29 2.47
C PRO A 40 -10.58 -6.29 3.03
N ARG A 41 -11.83 -6.27 2.55
CA ARG A 41 -12.88 -7.20 3.01
C ARG A 41 -12.59 -8.65 2.60
N SER A 42 -11.95 -8.82 1.45
CA SER A 42 -11.54 -10.10 0.87
C SER A 42 -10.33 -10.75 1.58
N ARG A 43 -9.78 -10.10 2.61
CA ARG A 43 -8.57 -10.58 3.28
C ARG A 43 -8.79 -11.90 4.04
N VAL A 44 -7.78 -12.75 4.00
CA VAL A 44 -7.66 -13.95 4.84
C VAL A 44 -6.69 -13.63 5.97
N ARG A 45 -7.15 -13.69 7.23
CA ARG A 45 -6.27 -13.48 8.38
C ARG A 45 -5.24 -14.61 8.48
N VAL A 46 -4.01 -14.26 8.79
CA VAL A 46 -2.94 -15.24 9.04
C VAL A 46 -2.80 -15.43 10.55
N GLY A 47 -2.97 -16.67 11.00
CA GLY A 47 -2.94 -17.02 12.41
C GLY A 47 -4.31 -16.91 13.12
N ASP A 48 -4.32 -17.27 14.40
CA ASP A 48 -5.43 -17.22 15.35
C ASP A 48 -5.39 -15.96 16.27
N GLU A 49 -6.26 -15.90 17.28
CA GLU A 49 -6.31 -14.79 18.25
C GLU A 49 -5.04 -14.63 19.10
N TYR A 50 -4.23 -15.69 19.18
CA TYR A 50 -2.93 -15.75 19.87
C TYR A 50 -1.76 -15.39 18.96
N SER A 51 -2.00 -15.27 17.66
CA SER A 51 -0.98 -14.94 16.64
C SER A 51 -0.62 -13.45 16.59
N LYS A 52 -0.96 -12.68 17.64
CA LYS A 52 -0.53 -11.30 17.79
C LYS A 52 0.97 -11.29 18.01
N VAL A 53 1.72 -10.78 17.03
CA VAL A 53 3.18 -10.78 17.10
C VAL A 53 3.65 -9.65 18.02
N GLY A 54 3.93 -10.01 19.26
CA GLY A 54 4.59 -9.16 20.25
C GLY A 54 3.71 -8.03 20.82
N PRO A 55 4.32 -7.13 21.63
CA PRO A 55 3.60 -6.10 22.39
C PRO A 55 2.89 -5.06 21.51
N LEU A 56 3.26 -4.96 20.23
CA LEU A 56 2.68 -4.02 19.28
C LEU A 56 1.41 -4.54 18.58
N GLN A 57 0.87 -5.68 19.03
CA GLN A 57 -0.37 -6.29 18.53
C GLN A 57 -0.39 -6.36 16.99
N ARG A 58 0.76 -6.72 16.39
CA ARG A 58 0.87 -6.78 14.94
C ARG A 58 0.00 -7.90 14.41
N ARG A 59 -0.76 -7.61 13.36
CA ARG A 59 -1.64 -8.56 12.68
C ARG A 59 -1.13 -8.82 11.27
N ALA A 60 -1.24 -10.06 10.82
CA ALA A 60 -0.93 -10.42 9.44
C ALA A 60 -2.21 -10.88 8.72
N PHE A 61 -2.31 -10.55 7.44
CA PHE A 61 -3.34 -11.10 6.56
C PHE A 61 -2.84 -11.17 5.13
N VAL A 62 -3.41 -12.09 4.36
CA VAL A 62 -3.21 -12.20 2.92
C VAL A 62 -4.41 -11.60 2.22
N PHE A 63 -4.18 -10.88 1.13
CA PHE A 63 -5.22 -10.38 0.25
C PHE A 63 -4.68 -10.29 -1.17
N ASN A 64 -5.59 -10.17 -2.13
CA ASN A 64 -5.22 -9.96 -3.52
C ASN A 64 -5.05 -8.45 -3.78
N ARG A 65 -3.79 -8.00 -3.81
CA ARG A 65 -3.44 -6.62 -4.15
C ARG A 65 -3.60 -6.40 -5.64
N VAL A 66 -4.22 -5.28 -6.01
CA VAL A 66 -4.28 -4.88 -7.42
C VAL A 66 -2.96 -4.19 -7.78
N ASP A 67 -2.38 -4.55 -8.92
CA ASP A 67 -1.18 -3.94 -9.44
C ASP A 67 -1.38 -2.45 -9.76
N GLY A 68 -0.28 -1.71 -9.92
CA GLY A 68 -0.33 -0.27 -10.25
C GLY A 68 -1.07 0.05 -11.56
N THR A 69 -1.28 -0.96 -12.42
CA THR A 69 -2.03 -0.82 -13.67
C THR A 69 -3.53 -1.09 -13.53
N GLY A 70 -3.97 -1.64 -12.40
CA GLY A 70 -5.37 -1.96 -12.14
C GLY A 70 -5.87 -3.24 -12.82
N ARG A 71 -5.00 -4.00 -13.50
CA ARG A 71 -5.38 -5.11 -14.39
C ARG A 71 -5.08 -6.48 -13.81
N ARG A 72 -4.08 -6.58 -12.95
CA ARG A 72 -3.65 -7.85 -12.36
C ARG A 72 -3.83 -7.80 -10.85
N ARG A 73 -4.21 -8.95 -10.29
CA ARG A 73 -4.28 -9.17 -8.86
C ARG A 73 -3.17 -10.12 -8.47
N GLU A 74 -2.43 -9.80 -7.43
CA GLU A 74 -1.37 -10.64 -6.88
C GLU A 74 -1.62 -10.95 -5.40
N PRO A 75 -1.43 -12.20 -4.96
CA PRO A 75 -1.44 -12.53 -3.54
C PRO A 75 -0.35 -11.72 -2.83
N THR A 76 -0.74 -11.00 -1.78
CA THR A 76 0.14 -10.15 -0.99
C THR A 76 -0.09 -10.41 0.49
N LEU A 77 0.99 -10.69 1.21
CA LEU A 77 1.03 -10.73 2.66
C LEU A 77 1.21 -9.31 3.21
N ALA A 78 0.33 -8.87 4.10
CA ALA A 78 0.46 -7.60 4.80
C ALA A 78 0.64 -7.81 6.30
N PHE A 79 1.65 -7.15 6.87
CA PHE A 79 1.80 -6.94 8.31
C PHE A 79 1.30 -5.55 8.68
N CYS A 80 0.41 -5.51 9.67
CA CYS A 80 -0.23 -4.30 10.14
C CYS A 80 0.09 -4.03 11.60
N CYS A 81 0.28 -2.75 11.94
CA CYS A 81 0.21 -2.27 13.31
C CYS A 81 -1.17 -1.60 13.47
N GLY A 82 -2.05 -2.20 14.25
CA GLY A 82 -3.47 -1.82 14.25
C GLY A 82 -4.07 -1.89 12.85
N ASN A 83 -4.62 -0.79 12.36
CA ASN A 83 -5.22 -0.68 11.01
C ASN A 83 -4.25 -0.13 9.95
N LYS A 84 -2.98 0.09 10.25
CA LYS A 84 -2.02 0.64 9.27
C LYS A 84 -1.14 -0.48 8.70
N PRO A 85 -1.02 -0.63 7.37
CA PRO A 85 0.00 -1.50 6.79
C PRO A 85 1.38 -0.93 7.12
N VAL A 86 2.28 -1.79 7.57
CA VAL A 86 3.68 -1.44 7.83
C VAL A 86 4.60 -2.14 6.83
N LEU A 87 4.25 -3.36 6.44
CA LEU A 87 4.99 -4.12 5.44
C LEU A 87 4.01 -4.88 4.56
N MET A 88 4.25 -4.88 3.26
CA MET A 88 3.55 -5.70 2.29
C MET A 88 4.58 -6.45 1.46
N LEU A 89 4.34 -7.73 1.23
CA LEU A 89 5.20 -8.60 0.44
C LEU A 89 4.33 -9.34 -0.56
N SER A 90 4.67 -9.24 -1.83
CA SER A 90 4.22 -10.21 -2.83
C SER A 90 4.73 -11.61 -2.48
N GLU A 91 4.15 -12.63 -3.12
CA GLU A 91 4.57 -14.02 -2.95
C GLU A 91 6.08 -14.20 -3.18
N ALA A 92 6.62 -13.68 -4.30
CA ALA A 92 8.03 -13.78 -4.62
C ALA A 92 8.94 -13.08 -3.59
N GLU A 93 8.52 -11.91 -3.09
CA GLU A 93 9.27 -11.18 -2.04
C GLU A 93 9.23 -11.93 -0.71
N PHE A 94 8.09 -12.56 -0.38
CA PHE A 94 7.97 -13.38 0.81
C PHE A 94 8.86 -14.61 0.75
N GLU A 95 8.89 -15.33 -0.38
CA GLU A 95 9.80 -16.47 -0.58
C GLU A 95 11.27 -16.05 -0.46
N ALA A 96 11.63 -14.90 -1.03
CA ALA A 96 12.98 -14.36 -0.91
C ALA A 96 13.33 -14.01 0.55
N LEU A 97 12.37 -13.48 1.32
CA LEU A 97 12.55 -13.23 2.75
C LEU A 97 12.74 -14.54 3.53
N VAL A 98 11.94 -15.56 3.24
CA VAL A 98 12.03 -16.89 3.89
C VAL A 98 13.44 -17.47 3.75
N LYS A 99 14.05 -17.36 2.56
CA LYS A 99 15.44 -17.80 2.31
C LYS A 99 16.47 -17.07 3.17
N LYS A 100 16.19 -15.84 3.58
CA LYS A 100 17.07 -15.03 4.44
C LYS A 100 16.84 -15.24 5.94
N LEU A 101 15.71 -15.84 6.34
CA LEU A 101 15.38 -16.03 7.76
C LEU A 101 16.45 -16.79 8.57
N PRO A 102 17.11 -17.84 8.06
CA PRO A 102 18.17 -18.50 8.82
C PRO A 102 19.32 -17.56 9.18
N TRP A 103 19.77 -16.75 8.22
CA TRP A 103 20.82 -15.76 8.45
C TRP A 103 20.35 -14.67 9.41
N ILE A 104 19.15 -14.11 9.23
CA ILE A 104 18.59 -13.11 10.17
C ILE A 104 18.53 -13.67 11.59
N LYS A 105 18.08 -14.92 11.76
CA LYS A 105 18.05 -15.58 13.08
C LYS A 105 19.44 -15.70 13.70
N HIS A 106 20.46 -16.02 12.89
CA HIS A 106 21.84 -16.08 13.35
C HIS A 106 22.32 -14.72 13.84
N GLU A 107 22.18 -13.67 13.03
CA GLU A 107 22.59 -12.31 13.41
C GLU A 107 21.89 -11.80 14.67
N MET A 108 20.59 -12.10 14.83
CA MET A 108 19.85 -11.75 16.05
C MET A 108 20.41 -12.46 17.30
N ALA A 109 20.82 -13.72 17.16
CA ALA A 109 21.39 -14.50 18.26
C ALA A 109 22.78 -13.99 18.64
N GLU A 110 23.63 -13.65 17.66
CA GLU A 110 24.93 -13.05 17.89
C GLU A 110 24.80 -11.68 18.55
N PHE A 111 23.91 -10.82 18.06
CA PHE A 111 23.71 -9.49 18.61
C PHE A 111 23.18 -9.53 20.05
N LYS A 112 22.34 -10.51 20.39
CA LYS A 112 21.84 -10.71 21.76
C LYS A 112 22.97 -10.93 22.78
N LYS A 113 24.12 -11.49 22.37
CA LYS A 113 25.27 -11.70 23.27
C LYS A 113 25.92 -10.38 23.71
N LEU A 114 25.58 -9.26 23.06
CA LEU A 114 26.08 -7.92 23.41
C LEU A 114 25.23 -7.22 24.47
N LEU A 115 24.10 -7.80 24.87
CA LEU A 115 23.24 -7.33 25.95
C LEU A 115 23.63 -7.98 27.28
#